data_AF-A0A7S1YA71-F1
#
_entry.id   AF-A0A7S1YA71-F1
#
_cell.length_a   1.000
_cell.length_b   1.000
_cell.length_c   1.000
_cell.angle_alpha   90.00
_cell.angle_beta   90.00
_cell.angle_gamma   90.00
#
_symmetry.space_group_name_H-M   'P 1'
#
loop_
_entity.id
_entity.type
_entity.pdbx_description
1 polymer ?
#
loop_
_entity_poly.entity_id
_entity_poly.type
_entity_poly.pdbx_seq_one_letter_code
_entity_poly.pdbx_strand_id
1 'polypeptide(L)'
;GRFASKLLHRRKAVLAAGAFRQVLEVIRERPEICALWSALGMDVDDRFAVLGREAAVAWLVEKQHESLQQANAIVDKFKSNLGDGLDLVTFHQYLESPEHNAITAHRPDDVYQDMTRPLPEYYMASSHNTYLLGDQLKGQSSVDAYIRALSMGCRCVELDIWDGADGEPIVYHGHTLTSKILFRDILLAIKEHAFKTTPYPVVLSFENHCSAPYQLKVVEHLKEVLGDAYLPHPTFP
;
A
#
# COMPACT_ATOMS: atom_id res chain seq x y z
N GLY A 1 -18.44 40.56 5.71
CA GLY A 1 -19.44 40.21 6.74
C GLY A 1 -20.64 41.15 6.66
N ARG A 2 -21.79 40.63 6.20
CA ARG A 2 -23.17 41.12 6.50
C ARG A 2 -24.31 40.41 5.75
N PHE A 3 -24.07 39.27 5.10
CA PHE A 3 -25.14 38.45 4.49
C PHE A 3 -25.51 37.17 5.28
N ALA A 4 -24.73 36.81 6.31
CA ALA A 4 -24.85 35.50 6.97
C ALA A 4 -25.71 35.47 8.26
N SER A 5 -26.30 36.57 8.73
CA SER A 5 -26.89 36.59 10.10
C SER A 5 -28.43 36.65 10.19
N LYS A 6 -29.19 36.45 9.10
CA LYS A 6 -30.67 36.54 9.14
C LYS A 6 -31.46 35.31 8.69
N LEU A 7 -30.86 34.12 8.69
CA LEU A 7 -31.56 32.87 8.37
C LEU A 7 -31.41 31.75 9.40
N LEU A 8 -31.14 32.09 10.67
CA LEU A 8 -31.16 31.13 11.78
C LEU A 8 -32.52 31.16 12.49
N HIS A 9 -33.55 30.74 11.76
CA HIS A 9 -34.78 30.22 12.37
C HIS A 9 -34.90 28.75 11.98
N ARG A 10 -35.02 27.89 12.99
CA ARG A 10 -35.09 26.42 12.94
C ARG A 10 -35.94 25.93 11.75
N ARG A 11 -35.32 25.71 10.60
CA ARG A 11 -35.83 24.81 9.57
C ARG A 11 -35.08 23.51 9.73
N LYS A 12 -35.79 22.37 9.78
CA LYS A 12 -35.16 21.06 9.55
C LYS A 12 -34.34 21.21 8.26
N ALA A 13 -33.02 21.21 8.37
CA ALA A 13 -32.13 21.55 7.28
C ALA A 13 -32.06 20.37 6.30
N VAL A 14 -33.11 20.25 5.49
CA VAL A 14 -33.18 19.31 4.37
C VAL A 14 -32.94 20.13 3.12
N LEU A 15 -31.82 19.88 2.45
CA LEU A 15 -31.59 20.43 1.12
C LEU A 15 -32.61 19.80 0.17
N ALA A 16 -33.45 20.62 -0.45
CA ALA A 16 -34.27 20.16 -1.57
C ALA A 16 -33.33 19.65 -2.68
N ALA A 17 -33.76 18.65 -3.45
CA ALA A 17 -32.91 17.99 -4.45
C ALA A 17 -32.25 18.98 -5.44
N GLY A 18 -32.95 20.06 -5.82
CA GLY A 18 -32.37 21.12 -6.68
C GLY A 18 -31.26 21.92 -6.00
N ALA A 19 -31.42 22.29 -4.73
CA ALA A 19 -30.37 22.96 -3.96
C ALA A 19 -29.19 22.03 -3.67
N PHE A 20 -29.44 20.73 -3.50
CA PHE A 20 -28.38 19.73 -3.35
C PHE A 20 -27.58 19.55 -4.66
N ARG A 21 -28.24 19.56 -5.82
CA ARG A 21 -27.55 19.52 -7.13
C ARG A 21 -26.67 20.74 -7.35
N GLN A 22 -27.16 21.95 -7.04
CA GLN A 22 -26.35 23.18 -7.14
C GLN A 22 -25.12 23.14 -6.21
N VAL A 23 -25.28 22.60 -5.00
CA VAL A 23 -24.14 22.41 -4.09
C VAL A 23 -23.16 21.36 -4.64
N LEU A 24 -23.65 20.26 -5.21
CA LEU A 24 -22.78 19.27 -5.86
C LEU A 24 -22.05 19.84 -7.08
N GLU A 25 -22.71 20.68 -7.88
CA GLU A 25 -22.09 21.36 -9.03
C GLU A 25 -20.94 22.25 -8.55
N VAL A 26 -21.17 23.10 -7.55
CA VAL A 26 -20.13 23.97 -6.97
C VAL A 26 -19.00 23.19 -6.30
N ILE A 27 -19.31 22.08 -5.60
CA ILE A 27 -18.29 21.26 -4.93
C ILE A 27 -17.46 20.46 -5.93
N ARG A 28 -18.04 20.10 -7.09
CA ARG A 28 -17.38 19.30 -8.12
C ARG A 28 -16.71 20.15 -9.20
N GLU A 29 -16.75 21.47 -9.09
CA GLU A 29 -15.95 22.33 -9.97
C GLU A 29 -14.46 22.02 -9.78
N ARG A 30 -13.80 21.74 -10.91
CA ARG A 30 -12.38 21.45 -11.00
C ARG A 30 -11.73 22.49 -11.92
N PRO A 31 -11.55 23.74 -11.46
CA PRO A 31 -11.04 24.84 -12.30
C PRO A 31 -9.68 24.53 -12.92
N GLU A 32 -8.86 23.72 -12.27
CA GLU A 32 -7.60 23.23 -12.80
C GLU A 32 -7.77 22.26 -13.98
N ILE A 33 -8.81 21.42 -13.97
CA ILE A 33 -9.11 20.52 -15.10
C ILE A 33 -9.70 21.31 -16.26
N CYS A 34 -10.57 22.28 -15.96
CA CYS A 34 -11.07 23.22 -16.97
C CYS A 34 -9.92 24.00 -17.62
N ALA A 35 -8.94 24.46 -16.84
CA ALA A 35 -7.77 25.15 -17.37
C ALA A 35 -6.92 24.26 -18.28
N LEU A 36 -6.73 22.97 -17.92
CA LEU A 36 -6.06 22.00 -18.79
C LEU A 36 -6.85 21.76 -20.08
N TRP A 37 -8.17 21.64 -20.00
CA TRP A 37 -9.05 21.49 -21.16
C TRP A 37 -8.97 22.70 -22.10
N SER A 38 -9.02 23.92 -21.55
CA SER A 38 -8.80 25.15 -22.33
C SER A 38 -7.39 25.24 -22.92
N ALA A 39 -6.36 24.74 -22.23
CA ALA A 39 -5.00 24.71 -22.76
C ALA A 39 -4.85 23.76 -23.97
N LEU A 40 -5.77 22.81 -24.14
CA LEU A 40 -5.90 21.97 -25.35
C LEU A 40 -6.65 22.67 -26.48
N GLY A 41 -7.06 23.93 -26.29
CA GLY A 41 -7.86 24.70 -27.24
C GLY A 41 -9.35 24.36 -27.22
N MET A 42 -9.81 23.64 -26.20
CA MET A 42 -11.20 23.21 -26.08
C MET A 42 -12.02 24.20 -25.26
N ASP A 43 -13.27 24.42 -25.68
CA ASP A 43 -14.23 25.22 -24.92
C ASP A 43 -14.79 24.39 -23.74
N VAL A 44 -14.80 24.99 -22.55
CA VAL A 44 -15.31 24.36 -21.31
C VAL A 44 -16.85 24.43 -21.25
N ASP A 45 -17.44 25.45 -21.87
CA ASP A 45 -18.89 25.65 -21.85
C ASP A 45 -19.60 24.86 -22.96
N ASP A 46 -18.87 24.42 -23.99
CA ASP A 46 -19.38 23.54 -25.04
C ASP A 46 -19.41 22.07 -24.58
N ARG A 47 -20.58 21.63 -24.12
CA ARG A 47 -20.82 20.25 -23.69
C ARG A 47 -20.73 19.21 -24.80
N PHE A 48 -20.63 19.62 -26.05
CA PHE A 48 -20.44 18.72 -27.20
C PHE A 48 -19.00 18.72 -27.72
N ALA A 49 -18.10 19.47 -27.09
CA ALA A 49 -16.70 19.55 -27.46
C ALA A 49 -15.99 18.20 -27.25
N VAL A 50 -15.33 17.72 -28.30
CA VAL A 50 -14.53 16.49 -28.30
C VAL A 50 -13.14 16.81 -28.82
N LEU A 51 -12.12 16.50 -28.03
CA LEU A 51 -10.73 16.40 -28.46
C LEU A 51 -10.58 15.14 -29.31
N GLY A 52 -10.54 15.31 -30.64
CA GLY A 52 -10.48 14.20 -31.59
C GLY A 52 -9.28 13.26 -31.35
N ARG A 53 -9.43 11.99 -31.75
CA ARG A 53 -8.46 10.90 -31.49
C ARG A 53 -7.02 11.29 -31.79
N GLU A 54 -6.76 11.88 -32.95
CA GLU A 54 -5.40 12.26 -33.35
C GLU A 54 -4.77 13.26 -32.37
N ALA A 55 -5.52 14.30 -31.99
CA ALA A 55 -5.07 15.29 -31.02
C ALA A 55 -4.95 14.72 -29.60
N ALA A 56 -5.86 13.83 -29.20
CA ALA A 56 -5.80 13.16 -27.90
C ALA A 56 -4.58 12.23 -27.80
N VAL A 57 -4.31 11.42 -28.83
CA VAL A 57 -3.13 10.55 -28.89
C VAL A 57 -1.85 11.38 -28.93
N ALA A 58 -1.80 12.45 -29.73
CA ALA A 58 -0.64 13.34 -29.78
C ALA A 58 -0.35 13.96 -28.40
N TRP A 59 -1.40 14.44 -27.70
CA TRP A 59 -1.26 14.98 -26.36
C TRP A 59 -0.74 13.95 -25.35
N LEU A 60 -1.25 12.71 -25.36
CA LEU A 60 -0.78 11.63 -24.48
C LEU A 60 0.71 11.32 -24.73
N VAL A 61 1.12 11.22 -26.00
CA VAL A 61 2.53 10.96 -26.34
C VAL A 61 3.44 12.13 -25.94
N GLU A 62 3.03 13.36 -26.22
CA GLU A 62 3.87 14.54 -26.01
C GLU A 62 3.93 15.02 -24.56
N LYS A 63 2.81 14.93 -23.84
CA LYS A 63 2.67 15.50 -22.48
C LYS A 63 2.64 14.45 -21.39
N GLN A 64 2.13 13.27 -21.67
CA GLN A 64 2.08 12.15 -20.71
C GLN A 64 3.20 11.13 -20.95
N HIS A 65 3.98 11.29 -22.03
CA HIS A 65 5.10 10.42 -22.39
C HIS A 65 4.70 8.95 -22.59
N GLU A 66 3.45 8.73 -22.98
CA GLU A 66 2.94 7.40 -23.33
C GLU A 66 3.52 6.91 -24.66
N SER A 67 3.72 5.59 -24.79
CA SER A 67 3.98 5.02 -26.11
C SER A 67 2.75 5.17 -27.01
N LEU A 68 2.93 5.15 -28.33
CA LEU A 68 1.81 5.23 -29.28
C LEU A 68 0.77 4.13 -29.04
N GLN A 69 1.20 2.93 -28.67
CA GLN A 69 0.30 1.82 -28.36
C GLN A 69 -0.52 2.09 -27.09
N GLN A 70 0.12 2.56 -26.01
CA GLN A 70 -0.57 2.92 -24.76
C GLN A 70 -1.53 4.08 -24.97
N ALA A 71 -1.11 5.13 -25.68
CA ALA A 71 -1.94 6.28 -25.97
C ALA A 71 -3.22 5.89 -26.73
N ASN A 72 -3.14 5.02 -27.74
CA ASN A 72 -4.32 4.52 -28.44
C ASN A 72 -5.23 3.70 -27.51
N ALA A 73 -4.65 2.81 -26.69
CA ALA A 73 -5.42 2.01 -25.74
C ALA A 73 -6.14 2.87 -24.68
N ILE A 74 -5.50 3.95 -24.21
CA ILE A 74 -6.11 4.93 -23.30
C ILE A 74 -7.30 5.63 -23.98
N VAL A 75 -7.13 6.12 -25.20
CA VAL A 75 -8.24 6.79 -25.93
C VAL A 75 -9.36 5.80 -26.26
N ASP A 76 -9.06 4.54 -26.54
CA ASP A 76 -10.08 3.49 -26.70
C ASP A 76 -10.85 3.25 -25.39
N LYS A 77 -10.13 3.17 -24.26
CA LYS A 77 -10.70 2.91 -22.93
C LYS A 77 -11.59 4.06 -22.44
N PHE A 78 -11.15 5.30 -22.61
CA PHE A 78 -11.84 6.51 -22.16
C PHE A 78 -12.58 7.22 -23.30
N LYS A 79 -13.00 6.49 -24.33
CA LYS A 79 -13.66 7.08 -25.50
C LYS A 79 -14.94 7.84 -25.12
N SER A 80 -15.06 9.06 -25.64
CA SER A 80 -16.29 9.86 -25.53
C SER A 80 -17.49 9.17 -26.20
N ASN A 81 -18.68 9.35 -25.63
CA ASN A 81 -19.94 8.97 -26.27
C ASN A 81 -20.36 9.93 -27.41
N LEU A 82 -19.70 11.08 -27.52
CA LEU A 82 -20.03 12.15 -28.45
C LEU A 82 -19.22 12.08 -29.75
N GLY A 83 -18.12 11.33 -29.76
CA GLY A 83 -17.25 11.25 -30.93
C GLY A 83 -16.02 10.38 -30.74
N ASP A 84 -15.18 10.35 -31.76
CA ASP A 84 -13.94 9.58 -31.74
C ASP A 84 -12.80 10.38 -31.10
N GLY A 85 -12.68 10.28 -29.77
CA GLY A 85 -11.74 11.06 -28.98
C GLY A 85 -12.14 11.14 -27.51
N LEU A 86 -11.70 12.19 -26.81
CA LEU A 86 -12.04 12.47 -25.42
C LEU A 86 -12.92 13.72 -25.35
N ASP A 87 -13.94 13.72 -24.50
CA ASP A 87 -14.65 14.93 -24.06
C ASP A 87 -14.15 15.35 -22.67
N LEU A 88 -14.62 16.48 -22.15
CA LEU A 88 -14.19 16.97 -20.83
C LEU A 88 -14.44 15.96 -19.70
N VAL A 89 -15.54 15.18 -19.79
CA VAL A 89 -15.92 14.20 -18.77
C VAL A 89 -14.95 13.02 -18.77
N THR A 90 -14.71 12.44 -19.95
CA THR A 90 -13.80 11.31 -20.13
C THR A 90 -12.33 11.70 -19.95
N PHE A 91 -11.95 12.93 -20.30
CA PHE A 91 -10.64 13.51 -19.97
C PHE A 91 -10.43 13.59 -18.45
N HIS A 92 -11.42 14.10 -17.72
CA HIS A 92 -11.38 14.11 -16.25
C HIS A 92 -11.29 12.69 -15.68
N GLN A 93 -12.09 11.74 -16.19
CA GLN A 93 -12.02 10.34 -15.77
C GLN A 93 -10.64 9.73 -15.98
N TYR A 94 -9.98 10.02 -17.10
CA TYR A 94 -8.60 9.60 -17.34
C TYR A 94 -7.63 10.19 -16.30
N LEU A 95 -7.71 11.49 -16.01
CA LEU A 95 -6.83 12.13 -15.03
C LEU A 95 -6.98 11.57 -13.60
N GLU A 96 -8.14 11.01 -13.26
CA GLU A 96 -8.36 10.34 -11.96
C GLU A 96 -8.11 8.83 -12.00
N SER A 97 -7.77 8.29 -13.16
CA SER A 97 -7.62 6.86 -13.36
C SER A 97 -6.25 6.33 -12.91
N PRO A 98 -6.13 5.04 -12.59
CA PRO A 98 -4.84 4.38 -12.34
C PRO A 98 -3.87 4.49 -13.52
N GLU A 99 -4.37 4.63 -14.76
CA GLU A 99 -3.53 4.82 -15.94
C GLU A 99 -2.75 6.14 -15.90
N HIS A 100 -3.30 7.19 -15.29
CA HIS A 100 -2.61 8.48 -15.13
C HIS A 100 -1.80 8.58 -13.83
N ASN A 101 -1.82 7.54 -12.98
CA ASN A 101 -1.08 7.57 -11.73
C ASN A 101 0.43 7.42 -11.99
N ALA A 102 1.18 8.51 -11.76
CA ALA A 102 2.62 8.60 -11.98
C ALA A 102 3.48 7.52 -11.28
N ILE A 103 2.92 6.84 -10.27
CA ILE A 103 3.60 5.77 -9.53
C ILE A 103 3.38 4.41 -10.20
N THR A 104 2.19 4.14 -10.73
CA THR A 104 1.79 2.86 -11.31
C THR A 104 1.93 2.82 -12.83
N ALA A 105 1.90 3.96 -13.52
CA ALA A 105 2.02 4.05 -14.97
C ALA A 105 3.31 3.40 -15.53
N HIS A 106 4.35 3.29 -14.71
CA HIS A 106 5.64 2.68 -15.07
C HIS A 106 6.07 1.54 -14.16
N ARG A 107 5.20 1.07 -13.25
CA ARG A 107 5.48 -0.07 -12.40
C ARG A 107 4.43 -1.13 -12.66
N PRO A 108 4.79 -2.29 -13.23
CA PRO A 108 3.86 -3.40 -13.26
C PRO A 108 3.42 -3.73 -11.84
N ASP A 109 2.16 -4.10 -11.68
CA ASP A 109 1.62 -4.61 -10.39
C ASP A 109 2.37 -5.87 -9.94
N ASP A 110 3.05 -6.53 -10.88
CA ASP A 110 3.84 -7.73 -10.70
C ASP A 110 5.34 -7.47 -10.58
N VAL A 111 6.04 -8.44 -10.00
CA VAL A 111 7.50 -8.44 -9.87
C VAL A 111 8.14 -8.52 -11.26
N TYR A 112 8.91 -7.49 -11.62
CA TYR A 112 9.58 -7.39 -12.93
C TYR A 112 11.10 -7.53 -12.86
N GLN A 113 11.68 -7.50 -11.67
CA GLN A 113 13.12 -7.64 -11.46
C GLN A 113 13.51 -9.11 -11.64
N ASP A 114 14.75 -9.35 -12.06
CA ASP A 114 15.30 -10.72 -12.05
C ASP A 114 15.41 -11.18 -10.59
N MET A 115 14.62 -12.19 -10.20
CA MET A 115 14.58 -12.76 -8.85
C MET A 115 15.40 -14.05 -8.70
N THR A 116 16.27 -14.34 -9.68
CA THR A 116 17.13 -15.53 -9.69
C THR A 116 18.57 -15.24 -9.23
N ARG A 117 18.90 -13.97 -8.96
CA ARG A 117 20.24 -13.57 -8.50
C ARG A 117 20.44 -13.93 -7.01
N PRO A 118 21.68 -13.93 -6.51
CA PRO A 118 21.95 -14.19 -5.10
C PRO A 118 21.32 -13.15 -4.15
N LEU A 119 20.89 -13.58 -2.96
CA LEU A 119 20.24 -12.72 -1.96
C LEU A 119 20.99 -11.41 -1.64
N PRO A 120 22.33 -11.37 -1.54
CA PRO A 120 23.08 -10.13 -1.27
C PRO A 120 22.94 -9.04 -2.34
N GLU A 121 22.38 -9.34 -3.51
CA GLU A 121 22.15 -8.37 -4.58
C GLU A 121 20.80 -7.63 -4.47
N TYR A 122 19.99 -7.94 -3.45
CA TYR A 122 18.68 -7.32 -3.24
C TYR A 122 18.67 -6.49 -1.97
N TYR A 123 17.95 -5.36 -2.02
CA TYR A 123 17.51 -4.70 -0.81
C TYR A 123 16.34 -5.48 -0.21
N MET A 124 16.40 -5.72 1.10
CA MET A 124 15.37 -6.43 1.84
C MET A 124 14.64 -5.46 2.77
N ALA A 125 13.31 -5.49 2.74
CA ALA A 125 12.49 -4.77 3.70
C ALA A 125 12.65 -5.41 5.08
N SER A 126 13.31 -4.72 6.01
CA SER A 126 13.71 -5.28 7.31
C SER A 126 13.15 -4.47 8.46
N SER A 127 12.78 -5.16 9.54
CA SER A 127 12.25 -4.57 10.77
C SER A 127 13.19 -4.86 11.93
N HIS A 128 13.48 -3.83 12.72
CA HIS A 128 14.29 -3.90 13.93
C HIS A 128 13.39 -3.92 15.17
N ASN A 129 13.70 -4.76 16.16
CA ASN A 129 12.90 -5.02 17.35
C ASN A 129 11.41 -5.15 17.03
N THR A 130 11.11 -6.05 16.07
CA THR A 130 9.80 -6.15 15.41
C THR A 130 8.65 -6.29 16.40
N TYR A 131 8.89 -6.90 17.56
CA TYR A 131 7.90 -7.10 18.60
C TYR A 131 7.38 -5.80 19.24
N LEU A 132 8.11 -4.67 19.20
CA LEU A 132 7.73 -3.43 19.88
C LEU A 132 6.73 -2.57 19.10
N LEU A 133 5.68 -2.10 19.78
CA LEU A 133 4.70 -1.15 19.24
C LEU A 133 5.01 0.31 19.52
N GLY A 134 5.96 0.57 20.41
CA GLY A 134 6.24 1.89 20.94
C GLY A 134 7.71 2.05 21.29
N ASP A 135 7.98 2.74 22.39
CA ASP A 135 9.35 3.06 22.79
C ASP A 135 10.16 1.84 23.23
N GLN A 136 11.49 1.97 23.17
CA GLN A 136 12.44 0.91 23.47
C GLN A 136 12.51 0.55 24.97
N LEU A 137 12.01 1.38 25.90
CA LEU A 137 12.22 1.16 27.34
C LEU A 137 10.98 0.64 28.07
N LYS A 138 9.79 1.04 27.62
CA LYS A 138 8.49 0.76 28.26
C LYS A 138 7.39 0.38 27.25
N GLY A 139 7.73 0.27 25.96
CA GLY A 139 6.80 -0.07 24.91
C GLY A 139 6.16 -1.45 25.10
N GLN A 140 4.96 -1.59 24.56
CA GLN A 140 4.27 -2.88 24.52
C GLN A 140 4.88 -3.76 23.43
N SER A 141 5.24 -4.98 23.79
CA SER A 141 5.54 -6.06 22.84
C SER A 141 4.24 -6.74 22.40
N SER A 142 4.09 -7.01 21.10
CA SER A 142 2.88 -7.62 20.54
C SER A 142 3.17 -8.52 19.33
N VAL A 143 2.43 -9.62 19.25
CA VAL A 143 2.40 -10.50 18.08
C VAL A 143 1.86 -9.76 16.85
N ASP A 144 0.92 -8.83 17.03
CA ASP A 144 0.35 -8.02 15.93
C ASP A 144 1.40 -7.16 15.22
N ALA A 145 2.52 -6.87 15.89
CA ALA A 145 3.63 -6.13 15.31
C ALA A 145 4.24 -6.92 14.13
N TYR A 146 4.42 -8.22 14.29
CA TYR A 146 4.86 -9.13 13.22
C TYR A 146 3.83 -9.23 12.11
N ILE A 147 2.55 -9.35 12.46
CA ILE A 147 1.44 -9.40 11.47
C ILE A 147 1.47 -8.14 10.59
N ARG A 148 1.57 -6.96 11.21
CA ARG A 148 1.66 -5.69 10.48
C ARG A 148 2.91 -5.60 9.62
N ALA A 149 4.08 -5.96 10.15
CA ALA A 149 5.33 -5.93 9.40
C ALA A 149 5.23 -6.80 8.14
N LEU A 150 4.78 -8.05 8.27
CA LEU A 150 4.62 -8.97 7.15
C LEU A 150 3.56 -8.49 6.14
N SER A 151 2.46 -7.91 6.63
CA SER A 151 1.39 -7.35 5.77
C SER A 151 1.86 -6.14 4.96
N MET A 152 2.89 -5.42 5.43
CA MET A 152 3.55 -4.34 4.68
C MET A 152 4.69 -4.85 3.78
N GLY A 153 4.87 -6.17 3.65
CA GLY A 153 5.91 -6.77 2.80
C GLY A 153 7.28 -6.91 3.46
N CYS A 154 7.42 -6.68 4.77
CA CYS A 154 8.69 -6.90 5.48
C CYS A 154 9.12 -8.38 5.38
N ARG A 155 10.40 -8.61 5.07
CA ARG A 155 11.04 -9.92 4.83
C ARG A 155 12.14 -10.28 5.81
N CYS A 156 12.54 -9.38 6.71
CA CYS A 156 13.43 -9.71 7.83
C CYS A 156 12.83 -9.17 9.12
N VAL A 157 12.56 -10.06 10.07
CA VAL A 157 11.98 -9.71 11.37
C VAL A 157 12.87 -10.18 12.51
N GLU A 158 12.89 -9.40 13.58
CA GLU A 158 13.81 -9.59 14.70
C GLU A 158 13.08 -10.12 15.94
N LEU A 159 13.72 -11.09 16.61
CA LEU A 159 13.21 -11.75 17.81
C LEU A 159 14.33 -11.82 18.86
N ASP A 160 14.17 -11.09 19.95
CA ASP A 160 15.08 -11.11 21.10
C ASP A 160 14.59 -12.16 22.09
N ILE A 161 15.17 -13.35 22.04
CA ILE A 161 14.63 -14.54 22.70
C ILE A 161 15.31 -14.73 24.06
N TRP A 162 14.51 -14.88 25.11
CA TRP A 162 14.95 -15.05 26.48
C TRP A 162 14.25 -16.24 27.15
N ASP A 163 14.86 -16.75 28.23
CA ASP A 163 14.22 -17.72 29.11
C ASP A 163 12.95 -17.13 29.74
N GLY A 164 11.83 -17.82 29.59
CA GLY A 164 10.54 -17.42 30.16
C GLY A 164 10.12 -18.24 31.38
N ALA A 165 8.90 -18.04 31.82
CA ALA A 165 8.29 -18.88 32.86
C ALA A 165 7.83 -20.23 32.27
N ASP A 166 7.62 -21.22 33.13
CA ASP A 166 7.01 -22.51 32.78
C ASP A 166 7.73 -23.30 31.66
N GLY A 167 9.02 -23.04 31.43
CA GLY A 167 9.82 -23.72 30.42
C GLY A 167 9.60 -23.23 29.00
N GLU A 168 8.93 -22.09 28.81
CA GLU A 168 8.61 -21.53 27.49
C GLU A 168 9.48 -20.31 27.16
N PRO A 169 10.11 -20.23 25.96
CA PRO A 169 10.84 -19.05 25.53
C PRO A 169 9.93 -17.84 25.30
N ILE A 170 10.40 -16.66 25.69
CA ILE A 170 9.70 -15.38 25.52
C ILE A 170 10.51 -14.42 24.67
N VAL A 171 9.85 -13.39 24.13
CA VAL A 171 10.47 -12.30 23.38
C VAL A 171 10.13 -10.96 24.01
N TYR A 172 11.17 -10.14 24.24
CA TYR A 172 11.08 -8.75 24.71
C TYR A 172 12.45 -8.05 24.65
N HIS A 173 12.48 -6.74 24.87
CA HIS A 173 13.73 -6.00 24.93
C HIS A 173 14.39 -6.16 26.30
N GLY A 174 15.52 -6.86 26.32
CA GLY A 174 16.26 -7.24 27.54
C GLY A 174 16.56 -6.06 28.46
N HIS A 175 16.56 -6.31 29.78
CA HIS A 175 16.88 -5.31 30.81
C HIS A 175 16.00 -4.03 30.79
N THR A 176 14.82 -4.08 30.17
CA THR A 176 13.86 -2.97 30.14
C THR A 176 12.52 -3.35 30.79
N LEU A 177 11.55 -2.42 30.75
CA LEU A 177 10.19 -2.59 31.26
C LEU A 177 9.18 -2.93 30.16
N THR A 178 9.62 -3.29 28.96
CA THR A 178 8.73 -3.68 27.86
C THR A 178 7.96 -4.96 28.22
N SER A 179 6.72 -5.09 27.74
CA SER A 179 5.95 -6.34 27.95
C SER A 179 6.60 -7.53 27.24
N LYS A 180 6.19 -8.74 27.60
CA LYS A 180 6.73 -10.00 27.08
C LYS A 180 5.66 -10.74 26.30
N ILE A 181 6.06 -11.43 25.24
CA ILE A 181 5.18 -12.30 24.44
C ILE A 181 5.85 -13.67 24.25
N LEU A 182 5.08 -14.72 24.04
CA LEU A 182 5.62 -16.07 23.82
C LEU A 182 6.25 -16.16 22.43
N PHE A 183 7.43 -16.79 22.36
CA PHE A 183 8.09 -17.08 21.09
C PHE A 183 7.21 -17.92 20.16
N ARG A 184 6.49 -18.91 20.72
CA ARG A 184 5.59 -19.78 19.98
C ARG A 184 4.46 -19.03 19.28
N ASP A 185 3.88 -18.04 19.94
CA ASP A 185 2.78 -17.23 19.37
C ASP A 185 3.25 -16.37 18.19
N ILE A 186 4.49 -15.87 18.27
CA ILE A 186 5.12 -15.17 17.15
C ILE A 186 5.29 -16.10 15.95
N LEU A 187 5.77 -17.34 16.15
CA LEU A 187 5.92 -18.30 15.06
C LEU A 187 4.58 -18.68 14.42
N LEU A 188 3.50 -18.80 15.20
CA LEU A 188 2.17 -19.05 14.66
C LEU A 188 1.70 -17.91 13.75
N ALA A 189 1.90 -16.66 14.18
CA ALA A 189 1.59 -15.50 13.36
C ALA A 189 2.46 -15.42 12.10
N ILE A 190 3.76 -15.72 12.20
CA ILE A 190 4.66 -15.78 11.05
C ILE A 190 4.19 -16.86 10.07
N LYS A 191 3.89 -18.08 10.54
CA LYS A 191 3.40 -19.17 9.68
C LYS A 191 2.16 -18.75 8.88
N GLU A 192 1.22 -18.07 9.53
CA GLU A 192 -0.02 -17.66 8.90
C GLU A 192 0.18 -16.48 7.92
N HIS A 193 1.06 -15.53 8.24
CA HIS A 193 1.13 -14.25 7.52
C HIS A 193 2.36 -14.07 6.62
N ALA A 194 3.39 -14.90 6.74
CA ALA A 194 4.67 -14.73 6.06
C ALA A 194 4.51 -14.52 4.55
N PHE A 195 3.62 -15.27 3.90
CA PHE A 195 3.52 -15.31 2.44
C PHE A 195 2.19 -14.76 1.89
N LYS A 196 1.39 -14.05 2.71
CA LYS A 196 0.08 -13.50 2.27
C LYS A 196 0.19 -12.39 1.21
N THR A 197 1.30 -11.63 1.21
CA THR A 197 1.50 -10.46 0.32
C THR A 197 2.61 -10.67 -0.70
N THR A 198 3.50 -11.64 -0.48
CA THR A 198 4.63 -11.92 -1.37
C THR A 198 5.15 -13.35 -1.15
N PRO A 199 5.59 -14.06 -2.22
CA PRO A 199 6.08 -15.43 -2.10
C PRO A 199 7.56 -15.51 -1.65
N TYR A 200 8.27 -14.39 -1.57
CA TYR A 200 9.71 -14.37 -1.29
C TYR A 200 10.03 -14.69 0.18
N PRO A 201 11.22 -15.27 0.45
CA PRO A 201 11.58 -15.81 1.76
C PRO A 201 11.56 -14.75 2.87
N VAL A 202 11.31 -15.23 4.09
CA VAL A 202 11.41 -14.45 5.32
C VAL A 202 12.64 -14.90 6.11
N VAL A 203 13.45 -13.94 6.53
CA VAL A 203 14.59 -14.12 7.42
C VAL A 203 14.14 -13.82 8.85
N LEU A 204 14.46 -14.75 9.76
CA LEU A 204 14.27 -14.56 11.20
C LEU A 204 15.62 -14.21 11.82
N SER A 205 15.78 -12.96 12.27
CA SER A 205 16.96 -12.51 13.00
C SER A 205 16.76 -12.84 14.48
N PHE A 206 17.57 -13.75 15.02
CA PHE A 206 17.49 -14.14 16.43
C PHE A 206 18.61 -13.49 17.24
N GLU A 207 18.22 -12.68 18.22
CA GLU A 207 19.10 -12.27 19.32
C GLU A 207 18.87 -13.26 20.48
N ASN A 208 19.72 -14.29 20.56
CA ASN A 208 19.49 -15.44 21.42
C ASN A 208 20.18 -15.27 22.79
N HIS A 209 19.38 -15.09 23.83
CA HIS A 209 19.81 -15.03 25.23
C HIS A 209 19.37 -16.26 26.04
N CYS A 210 18.85 -17.29 25.38
CA CYS A 210 18.34 -18.47 26.04
C CYS A 210 19.44 -19.36 26.61
N SER A 211 19.17 -19.99 27.76
CA SER A 211 19.98 -21.10 28.26
C SER A 211 19.80 -22.35 27.37
N ALA A 212 20.74 -23.30 27.45
CA ALA A 212 20.74 -24.48 26.58
C ALA A 212 19.40 -25.26 26.54
N PRO A 213 18.69 -25.49 27.67
CA PRO A 213 17.36 -26.12 27.63
C PRO A 213 16.33 -25.32 26.83
N TYR A 214 16.33 -23.99 26.94
CA TYR A 214 15.42 -23.12 26.20
C TYR A 214 15.81 -23.01 24.73
N GLN A 215 17.09 -23.07 24.38
CA GLN A 215 17.53 -23.14 22.98
C GLN A 215 17.01 -24.41 22.29
N LEU A 216 17.00 -25.55 22.99
CA LEU A 216 16.38 -26.77 22.47
C LEU A 216 14.87 -26.58 22.26
N LYS A 217 14.19 -25.88 23.17
CA LYS A 217 12.77 -25.55 23.05
C LYS A 217 12.48 -24.60 21.89
N VAL A 218 13.36 -23.63 21.61
CA VAL A 218 13.28 -22.77 20.43
C VAL A 218 13.34 -23.60 19.14
N VAL A 219 14.28 -24.54 19.05
CA VAL A 219 14.41 -25.44 17.88
C VAL A 219 13.20 -26.36 17.74
N GLU A 220 12.65 -26.87 18.85
CA GLU A 220 11.42 -27.65 18.88
C GLU A 220 10.26 -26.85 18.28
N HIS A 221 10.01 -25.63 18.78
CA HIS A 221 8.96 -24.75 18.27
C HIS A 221 9.14 -24.39 16.79
N LEU A 222 10.37 -24.14 16.33
CA LEU A 222 10.64 -23.89 14.91
C LEU A 222 10.23 -25.07 14.03
N LYS A 223 10.61 -26.29 14.42
CA LYS A 223 10.28 -27.51 13.67
C LYS A 223 8.78 -27.81 13.71
N GLU A 224 8.16 -27.71 14.88
CA GLU A 224 6.74 -28.03 15.07
C GLU A 224 5.81 -27.01 14.40
N VAL A 225 6.12 -25.72 14.54
CA VAL A 225 5.25 -24.66 14.05
C VAL A 225 5.49 -24.43 12.56
N LEU A 226 6.72 -24.18 12.13
CA LEU A 226 6.99 -23.82 10.73
C LEU A 226 7.07 -25.04 9.79
N GLY A 227 7.41 -26.22 10.31
CA GLY A 227 7.46 -27.46 9.52
C GLY A 227 8.38 -27.33 8.31
N ASP A 228 7.89 -27.74 7.14
CA ASP A 228 8.66 -27.74 5.89
C ASP A 228 9.10 -26.35 5.41
N ALA A 229 8.46 -25.27 5.91
CA ALA A 229 8.86 -23.90 5.59
C ALA A 229 10.13 -23.48 6.34
N TYR A 230 10.53 -24.21 7.38
CA TYR A 230 11.77 -23.98 8.10
C TYR A 230 12.95 -24.64 7.39
N LEU A 231 13.94 -23.83 7.01
CA LEU A 231 15.15 -24.26 6.33
C LEU A 231 16.35 -24.19 7.29
N PRO A 232 16.58 -25.23 8.12
CA PRO A 232 17.70 -25.25 9.08
C PRO A 232 19.07 -25.44 8.42
N HIS A 233 19.08 -25.90 7.18
CA HIS A 233 20.29 -26.18 6.42
C HIS A 233 20.24 -25.47 5.08
N PRO A 234 21.38 -24.97 4.59
CA PRO A 234 21.45 -24.42 3.25
C PRO A 234 21.07 -25.50 2.24
N THR A 235 20.06 -25.23 1.44
CA THR A 235 19.73 -26.02 0.25
C THR A 235 20.57 -25.47 -0.90
N PHE A 236 21.73 -26.09 -1.12
CA PHE A 236 22.51 -25.81 -2.33
C PHE A 236 21.88 -26.57 -3.50
N PRO A 237 21.59 -25.93 -4.64
CA PRO A 237 21.43 -26.64 -5.90
C PRO A 237 22.75 -27.29 -6.35
#